data_AF-A0A5P2H103-F1
#
_entry.id   AF-A0A5P2H103-F1
#
_cell.length_a   1.000
_cell.length_b   1.000
_cell.length_c   1.000
_cell.angle_alpha   90.00
_cell.angle_beta   90.00
_cell.angle_gamma   90.00
#
_symmetry.space_group_name_H-M   'P 1'
#
loop_
_entity.id
_entity.type
_entity.pdbx_description
1 polymer ?
#
loop_
_entity_poly.entity_id
_entity_poly.type
_entity_poly.pdbx_seq_one_letter_code
_entity_poly.pdbx_strand_id
1 'polypeptide(L)'
;MWAIDVACAHARAWAGRYPASAGPFEVRPPRLPRDALPVYDDELGCMVGYLRAHARRVQLMNLDGDVIAVWACNAFLPEPDIADTVLVTGGLWTPRVRGMTPLGTIGSGAPVGPDAVGALRRHFMAMAQEPLFFTEPALARMQDRAHFVPVHILRLALRHGERLPPPAGLTGVARFSSLMWLRQVPHVLDVMTSADGLTVLRFEYWHYAGDCIALAPAA
;
A
#
# COMPACT_ATOMS: atom_id res chain seq x y z
N MET A 1 13.27 2.78 -32.06
CA MET A 1 11.87 2.74 -31.61
C MET A 1 11.28 1.34 -31.79
N TRP A 2 11.98 0.28 -31.32
CA TRP A 2 11.53 -1.12 -31.47
C TRP A 2 11.73 -1.98 -30.20
N ALA A 3 12.55 -1.56 -29.23
CA ALA A 3 12.87 -2.39 -28.06
C ALA A 3 11.71 -2.48 -27.02
N ILE A 4 10.95 -1.39 -26.82
CA ILE A 4 9.87 -1.35 -25.83
C ILE A 4 8.66 -2.14 -26.33
N ASP A 5 8.27 -1.96 -27.60
CA ASP A 5 7.13 -2.67 -28.18
C ASP A 5 7.34 -4.20 -28.17
N VAL A 6 8.57 -4.66 -28.46
CA VAL A 6 8.93 -6.08 -28.38
C VAL A 6 8.91 -6.59 -26.92
N ALA A 7 9.35 -5.78 -25.96
CA ALA A 7 9.30 -6.14 -24.53
C ALA A 7 7.85 -6.22 -24.02
N CYS A 8 6.98 -5.30 -24.44
CA CYS A 8 5.56 -5.28 -24.10
C CYS A 8 4.79 -6.44 -24.78
N ALA A 9 5.18 -6.85 -25.99
CA ALA A 9 4.56 -7.98 -26.68
C ALA A 9 4.68 -9.31 -25.93
N HIS A 10 5.69 -9.44 -25.06
CA HIS A 10 5.92 -10.63 -24.23
C HIS A 10 5.55 -10.39 -22.76
N ALA A 11 4.90 -9.27 -22.43
CA ALA A 11 4.56 -8.94 -21.06
C ALA A 11 3.53 -9.92 -20.49
N ARG A 12 3.69 -10.24 -19.20
CA ARG A 12 2.87 -11.24 -18.50
C ARG A 12 2.26 -10.65 -17.26
N ALA A 13 1.04 -11.05 -16.95
CA ALA A 13 0.44 -10.74 -15.66
C ALA A 13 1.16 -11.50 -14.54
N TRP A 14 1.13 -10.95 -13.33
CA TRP A 14 1.58 -11.70 -12.16
C TRP A 14 0.58 -12.82 -11.85
N ALA A 15 1.04 -14.07 -11.98
CA ALA A 15 0.23 -15.27 -11.71
C ALA A 15 0.76 -16.12 -10.54
N GLY A 16 1.81 -15.66 -9.86
CA GLY A 16 2.51 -16.42 -8.82
C GLY A 16 2.06 -16.11 -7.39
N ARG A 17 2.51 -16.93 -6.44
CA ARG A 17 2.47 -16.58 -5.01
C ARG A 17 3.59 -15.59 -4.71
N TYR A 18 3.30 -14.55 -3.92
CA TYR A 18 4.32 -13.58 -3.54
C TYR A 18 5.50 -14.24 -2.81
N PRO A 19 6.76 -13.92 -3.18
CA PRO A 19 7.96 -14.46 -2.54
C PRO A 19 8.19 -13.92 -1.12
N ALA A 20 7.52 -12.83 -0.75
CA ALA A 20 7.48 -12.30 0.62
C ALA A 20 6.07 -11.82 0.99
N SER A 21 5.87 -11.53 2.27
CA SER A 21 4.60 -10.98 2.75
C SER A 21 4.34 -9.59 2.17
N ALA A 22 3.10 -9.33 1.78
CA ALA A 22 2.61 -8.03 1.33
C ALA A 22 2.29 -7.07 2.49
N GLY A 23 2.02 -7.61 3.68
CA GLY A 23 1.62 -6.87 4.86
C GLY A 23 2.50 -5.72 5.34
N PRO A 24 3.85 -5.78 5.25
CA PRO A 24 4.69 -4.72 5.76
C PRO A 24 4.81 -3.52 4.79
N PHE A 25 4.18 -3.57 3.61
CA PHE A 25 4.27 -2.52 2.61
C PHE A 25 3.09 -1.55 2.70
N GLU A 26 3.38 -0.26 2.58
CA GLU A 26 2.40 0.82 2.58
C GLU A 26 2.80 1.91 1.59
N VAL A 27 1.84 2.45 0.85
CA VAL A 27 1.97 3.72 0.12
C VAL A 27 0.82 4.60 0.55
N ARG A 28 1.12 5.72 1.20
CA ARG A 28 0.11 6.63 1.73
C ARG A 28 -0.32 7.62 0.64
N PRO A 29 -1.60 7.69 0.26
CA PRO A 29 -2.07 8.66 -0.72
C PRO A 29 -1.94 10.08 -0.15
N PRO A 30 -1.64 11.11 -0.98
CA PRO A 30 -1.38 12.47 -0.52
C PRO A 30 -2.50 13.11 0.33
N ARG A 31 -3.75 12.68 0.13
CA ARG A 31 -4.92 13.19 0.84
C ARG A 31 -5.18 12.51 2.18
N LEU A 32 -4.43 11.45 2.51
CA LEU A 32 -4.59 10.72 3.75
C LEU A 32 -4.13 11.58 4.94
N PRO A 33 -4.97 11.77 5.97
CA PRO A 33 -4.53 12.41 7.22
C PRO A 33 -3.34 11.68 7.84
N ARG A 34 -2.42 12.45 8.44
CA ARG A 34 -1.19 11.91 9.02
C ARG A 34 -1.45 11.00 10.22
N ASP A 35 -2.54 11.25 10.95
CA ASP A 35 -3.01 10.52 12.12
C ASP A 35 -3.86 9.28 11.75
N ALA A 36 -4.06 8.98 10.46
CA ALA A 36 -4.77 7.77 10.04
C ALA A 36 -3.87 6.53 10.23
N LEU A 37 -4.38 5.53 10.96
CA LEU A 37 -3.70 4.26 11.19
C LEU A 37 -4.02 3.27 10.06
N PRO A 38 -3.03 2.50 9.56
CA PRO A 38 -3.29 1.47 8.58
C PRO A 38 -4.16 0.36 9.16
N VAL A 39 -5.05 -0.19 8.32
CA VAL A 39 -5.86 -1.37 8.63
C VAL A 39 -5.29 -2.56 7.86
N TYR A 40 -4.73 -3.50 8.59
CA TYR A 40 -4.23 -4.78 8.11
C TYR A 40 -5.36 -5.82 8.13
N ASP A 41 -5.45 -6.57 7.04
CA ASP A 41 -6.35 -7.71 6.91
C ASP A 41 -5.50 -8.97 6.93
N ASP A 42 -5.67 -9.81 7.94
CA ASP A 42 -4.83 -10.99 8.11
C ASP A 42 -5.15 -12.10 7.10
N GLU A 43 -6.40 -12.19 6.64
CA GLU A 43 -6.85 -13.14 5.62
C GLU A 43 -6.23 -12.78 4.27
N LEU A 44 -6.21 -11.50 3.93
CA LEU A 44 -5.56 -11.02 2.70
C LEU A 44 -4.04 -10.87 2.84
N GLY A 45 -3.54 -10.80 4.08
CA GLY A 45 -2.13 -10.66 4.38
C GLY A 45 -1.55 -9.32 3.93
N CYS A 46 -2.36 -8.27 3.80
CA CYS A 46 -1.96 -6.93 3.34
C CYS A 46 -2.74 -5.80 4.03
N MET A 47 -2.29 -4.56 3.83
CA MET A 47 -3.07 -3.39 4.22
C MET A 47 -4.23 -3.18 3.23
N VAL A 48 -5.42 -2.92 3.75
CA VAL A 48 -6.66 -2.80 2.96
C VAL A 48 -7.31 -1.41 3.05
N GLY A 49 -6.81 -0.55 3.92
CA GLY A 49 -7.26 0.83 4.06
C GLY A 49 -6.72 1.47 5.32
N TYR A 50 -7.43 2.49 5.79
CA TYR A 50 -7.04 3.30 6.93
C TYR A 50 -8.21 3.61 7.84
N LEU A 51 -7.93 3.76 9.12
CA LEU A 51 -8.89 4.23 10.11
C LEU A 51 -8.36 5.50 10.74
N ARG A 52 -9.24 6.48 10.92
CA ARG A 52 -8.93 7.70 11.65
C ARG A 52 -10.01 7.97 12.68
N ALA A 53 -9.61 8.15 13.94
CA ALA A 53 -10.48 8.61 15.00
C ALA A 53 -10.17 10.09 15.28
N HIS A 54 -11.16 10.97 15.14
CA HIS A 54 -11.01 12.39 15.41
C HIS A 54 -12.33 13.02 15.86
N ALA A 55 -12.30 13.87 16.89
CA ALA A 55 -13.47 14.61 17.37
C ALA A 55 -14.73 13.75 17.58
N ARG A 56 -14.57 12.57 18.22
CA ARG A 56 -15.63 11.57 18.45
C ARG A 56 -16.28 11.01 17.17
N ARG A 57 -15.57 11.09 16.04
CA ARG A 57 -15.96 10.43 14.80
C ARG A 57 -14.86 9.47 14.39
N VAL A 58 -15.27 8.32 13.88
CA VAL A 58 -14.36 7.37 13.25
C VAL A 58 -14.65 7.40 11.76
N GLN A 59 -13.59 7.58 10.97
CA GLN A 59 -13.62 7.57 9.51
C GLN A 59 -12.84 6.35 9.06
N LEU A 60 -13.51 5.51 8.26
CA LEU A 60 -12.85 4.43 7.55
C LEU A 60 -12.62 4.86 6.11
N MET A 61 -11.40 4.62 5.65
CA MET A 61 -10.92 5.08 4.36
C MET A 61 -10.36 3.91 3.58
N ASN A 62 -10.57 3.91 2.27
CA ASN A 62 -9.93 2.95 1.39
C ASN A 62 -8.43 3.29 1.17
N LEU A 63 -7.73 2.49 0.37
CA LEU A 63 -6.32 2.72 0.04
C LEU A 63 -6.07 3.97 -0.84
N ASP A 64 -7.11 4.55 -1.42
CA ASP A 64 -7.03 5.84 -2.14
C ASP A 64 -7.21 7.04 -1.20
N GLY A 65 -7.56 6.79 0.06
CA GLY A 65 -7.85 7.81 1.06
C GLY A 65 -9.28 8.35 0.99
N ASP A 66 -10.18 7.74 0.21
CA ASP A 66 -11.59 8.12 0.20
C ASP A 66 -12.30 7.53 1.43
N VAL A 67 -13.12 8.35 2.07
CA VAL A 67 -13.94 7.92 3.21
C VAL A 67 -15.08 7.04 2.71
N ILE A 68 -15.09 5.78 3.13
CA ILE A 68 -16.10 4.79 2.75
C ILE A 68 -17.14 4.54 3.84
N ALA A 69 -16.83 4.87 5.10
CA ALA A 69 -17.76 4.81 6.20
C ALA A 69 -17.40 5.83 7.30
N VAL A 70 -18.42 6.35 7.97
CA VAL A 70 -18.27 7.25 9.13
C VAL A 70 -19.26 6.83 10.19
N TRP A 71 -18.80 6.76 11.43
CA TRP A 71 -19.67 6.53 12.58
C TRP A 71 -19.23 7.37 13.77
N ALA A 72 -20.18 7.57 14.69
CA ALA A 72 -19.87 8.19 15.97
C ALA A 72 -19.01 7.23 16.80
N CYS A 73 -17.91 7.75 17.34
CA CYS A 73 -17.22 7.11 18.44
C CYS A 73 -18.08 7.38 19.69
N ASN A 74 -19.02 6.48 19.95
CA ASN A 74 -19.70 6.45 21.24
C ASN A 74 -18.60 6.28 22.32
N ALA A 75 -18.60 7.14 23.33
CA ALA A 75 -17.52 7.34 24.31
C ALA A 75 -17.15 6.10 25.18
N PHE A 76 -17.62 4.92 24.81
CA PHE A 76 -17.36 3.63 25.44
C PHE A 76 -16.37 2.73 24.66
N LEU A 77 -15.91 3.14 23.48
CA LEU A 77 -14.72 2.55 22.86
C LEU A 77 -13.50 3.34 23.37
N PRO A 78 -12.53 2.71 24.07
CA PRO A 78 -11.31 3.40 24.46
C PRO A 78 -10.55 3.74 23.18
N GLU A 79 -9.82 4.84 23.21
CA GLU A 79 -8.96 5.23 22.09
C GLU A 79 -7.96 4.11 21.77
N PRO A 80 -7.64 3.87 20.47
CA PRO A 80 -6.52 3.02 20.09
C PRO A 80 -5.26 3.47 20.82
N ASP A 81 -4.39 2.55 21.22
CA ASP A 81 -3.17 2.92 21.93
C ASP A 81 -2.20 3.64 21.00
N ILE A 82 -1.40 4.56 21.56
CA ILE A 82 -0.31 5.23 20.84
C ILE A 82 0.77 4.22 20.40
N ALA A 83 0.90 3.10 21.11
CA ALA A 83 1.86 2.05 20.77
C ALA A 83 1.44 1.16 19.58
N ASP A 84 0.20 1.25 19.10
CA ASP A 84 -0.29 0.40 18.01
C ASP A 84 0.17 0.94 16.66
N THR A 85 1.00 0.16 15.97
CA THR A 85 1.51 0.53 14.64
C THR A 85 0.53 0.21 13.50
N VAL A 86 -0.47 -0.62 13.78
CA VAL A 86 -1.48 -1.07 12.81
C VAL A 86 -2.75 -1.54 13.51
N LEU A 87 -3.90 -1.36 12.85
CA LEU A 87 -5.16 -1.99 13.26
C LEU A 87 -5.38 -3.28 12.47
N VAL A 88 -5.96 -4.30 13.10
CA VAL A 88 -6.07 -5.63 12.50
C VAL A 88 -7.53 -6.03 12.38
N THR A 89 -7.91 -6.45 11.18
CA THR A 89 -9.16 -7.14 10.87
C THR A 89 -8.85 -8.62 10.61
N GLY A 90 -9.73 -9.52 11.08
CA GLY A 90 -9.52 -10.97 11.10
C GLY A 90 -9.18 -11.54 12.49
N GLY A 91 -8.15 -12.35 12.68
CA GLY A 91 -7.84 -13.06 13.94
C GLY A 91 -7.74 -12.20 15.21
N LEU A 92 -7.42 -10.90 15.07
CA LEU A 92 -7.42 -9.92 16.16
C LEU A 92 -8.60 -8.94 16.11
N TRP A 93 -9.61 -9.13 15.26
CA TRP A 93 -10.67 -8.16 14.94
C TRP A 93 -11.51 -7.66 16.12
N THR A 94 -11.47 -8.34 17.27
CA THR A 94 -12.25 -7.94 18.43
C THR A 94 -11.65 -6.66 19.03
N PRO A 95 -12.45 -5.60 19.26
CA PRO A 95 -11.96 -4.38 19.88
C PRO A 95 -11.25 -4.69 21.20
N ARG A 96 -10.11 -4.03 21.45
CA ARG A 96 -9.25 -4.20 22.62
C ARG A 96 -8.45 -5.52 22.68
N VAL A 97 -8.60 -6.43 21.73
CA VAL A 97 -7.67 -7.56 21.61
C VAL A 97 -6.40 -7.06 20.94
N ARG A 98 -5.27 -7.25 21.63
CA ARG A 98 -3.94 -6.90 21.14
C ARG A 98 -3.11 -8.14 20.98
N GLY A 99 -2.25 -8.12 19.98
CA GLY A 99 -1.34 -9.22 19.75
C GLY A 99 -0.26 -8.85 18.77
N MET A 100 0.73 -9.72 18.70
CA MET A 100 1.67 -9.70 17.61
C MET A 100 1.00 -10.32 16.39
N THR A 101 0.95 -9.57 15.28
CA THR A 101 0.48 -10.10 14.00
C THR A 101 1.44 -11.17 13.49
N PRO A 102 1.02 -12.00 12.50
CA PRO A 102 1.94 -12.91 11.81
C PRO A 102 3.16 -12.23 11.16
N LEU A 103 3.14 -10.90 11.04
CA LEU A 103 4.25 -10.10 10.51
C LEU A 103 5.27 -9.67 11.58
N GLY A 104 5.05 -10.04 12.85
CA GLY A 104 5.87 -9.60 13.98
C GLY A 104 5.62 -8.15 14.39
N THR A 105 4.46 -7.60 14.03
CA THR A 105 4.08 -6.21 14.34
C THR A 105 3.06 -6.17 15.46
N ILE A 106 3.16 -5.19 16.36
CA ILE A 106 2.13 -4.98 17.38
C ILE A 106 0.90 -4.38 16.71
N GLY A 107 -0.23 -5.07 16.83
CA GLY A 107 -1.50 -4.62 16.31
C GLY A 107 -2.63 -4.74 17.32
N SER A 108 -3.62 -3.86 17.18
CA SER A 108 -4.88 -3.89 17.90
C SER A 108 -6.03 -4.25 16.99
N GLY A 109 -7.04 -4.93 17.52
CA GLY A 109 -8.28 -5.17 16.80
C GLY A 109 -8.95 -3.90 16.33
N ALA A 110 -9.31 -3.86 15.05
CA ALA A 110 -10.00 -2.73 14.45
C ALA A 110 -11.45 -2.68 14.97
N PRO A 111 -11.95 -1.55 15.51
CA PRO A 111 -13.33 -1.40 15.96
C PRO A 111 -14.30 -1.18 14.77
N VAL A 112 -14.17 -1.99 13.73
CA VAL A 112 -14.85 -1.84 12.44
C VAL A 112 -15.85 -2.96 12.30
N GLY A 113 -17.11 -2.62 11.96
CA GLY A 113 -18.16 -3.61 11.74
C GLY A 113 -17.89 -4.51 10.52
N PRO A 114 -18.43 -5.74 10.47
CA PRO A 114 -18.20 -6.68 9.36
C PRO A 114 -18.50 -6.12 7.97
N ASP A 115 -19.57 -5.32 7.83
CA ASP A 115 -19.95 -4.71 6.54
C ASP A 115 -18.89 -3.74 6.01
N ALA A 116 -18.23 -3.03 6.92
CA ALA A 116 -17.19 -2.07 6.61
C ALA A 116 -15.85 -2.75 6.28
N VAL A 117 -15.53 -3.88 6.94
CA VAL A 117 -14.42 -4.77 6.53
C VAL A 117 -14.69 -5.33 5.13
N GLY A 118 -15.91 -5.81 4.88
CA GLY A 118 -16.33 -6.26 3.56
C GLY A 118 -16.19 -5.17 2.50
N ALA A 119 -16.49 -3.91 2.83
CA ALA A 119 -16.31 -2.78 1.94
C ALA A 119 -14.82 -2.51 1.62
N LEU A 120 -13.93 -2.56 2.61
CA LEU A 120 -12.48 -2.46 2.39
C LEU A 120 -11.98 -3.57 1.46
N ARG A 121 -12.35 -4.83 1.76
CA ARG A 121 -11.98 -5.99 0.94
C ARG A 121 -12.46 -5.83 -0.50
N ARG A 122 -13.70 -5.38 -0.73
CA ARG A 122 -14.23 -5.12 -2.08
C ARG A 122 -13.44 -4.03 -2.80
N HIS A 123 -13.13 -2.92 -2.12
CA HIS A 123 -12.34 -1.84 -2.72
C HIS A 123 -10.92 -2.29 -3.07
N PHE A 124 -10.29 -3.04 -2.16
CA PHE A 124 -8.99 -3.66 -2.41
C PHE A 124 -9.04 -4.58 -3.62
N MET A 125 -10.04 -5.46 -3.72
CA MET A 125 -10.18 -6.40 -4.84
C MET A 125 -10.42 -5.68 -6.17
N ALA A 126 -11.26 -4.64 -6.18
CA ALA A 126 -11.48 -3.83 -7.37
C ALA A 126 -10.17 -3.21 -7.87
N MET A 127 -9.37 -2.63 -6.96
CA MET A 127 -8.05 -2.11 -7.29
C MET A 127 -7.07 -3.23 -7.70
N ALA A 128 -7.08 -4.39 -7.06
CA ALA A 128 -6.15 -5.48 -7.33
C ALA A 128 -6.43 -6.21 -8.65
N GLN A 129 -7.66 -6.12 -9.18
CA GLN A 129 -8.10 -6.80 -10.41
C GLN A 129 -7.83 -6.03 -11.70
N GLU A 130 -7.50 -4.73 -11.66
CA GLU A 130 -7.15 -3.99 -12.89
C GLU A 130 -5.95 -4.69 -13.58
N PRO A 131 -5.80 -4.69 -14.91
CA PRO A 131 -4.67 -5.36 -15.53
C PRO A 131 -3.34 -4.64 -15.24
N LEU A 132 -2.34 -5.37 -14.75
CA LEU A 132 -0.96 -4.90 -14.65
C LEU A 132 -0.02 -6.00 -15.15
N PHE A 133 0.72 -5.69 -16.21
CA PHE A 133 1.64 -6.61 -16.87
C PHE A 133 3.09 -6.25 -16.52
N PHE A 134 3.98 -7.22 -16.68
CA PHE A 134 5.39 -7.10 -16.38
C PHE A 134 6.20 -7.58 -17.58
N THR A 135 7.22 -6.80 -17.96
CA THR A 135 8.29 -7.30 -18.82
C THR A 135 9.07 -8.41 -18.11
N GLU A 136 9.81 -9.22 -18.85
CA GLU A 136 10.60 -10.31 -18.27
C GLU A 136 11.59 -9.84 -17.18
N PRO A 137 12.35 -8.73 -17.35
CA PRO A 137 13.20 -8.22 -16.28
C PRO A 137 12.43 -7.76 -15.04
N ALA A 138 11.28 -7.10 -15.22
CA ALA A 138 10.43 -6.67 -14.11
C ALA A 138 9.83 -7.87 -13.38
N LEU A 139 9.43 -8.91 -14.11
CA LEU A 139 8.89 -10.14 -13.53
C LEU A 139 9.96 -10.91 -12.75
N ALA A 140 11.18 -11.04 -13.29
CA ALA A 140 12.30 -11.65 -12.59
C ALA A 140 12.62 -10.90 -11.28
N ARG A 141 12.59 -9.57 -11.31
CA ARG A 141 12.79 -8.73 -10.12
C ARG A 141 11.67 -8.90 -9.09
N MET A 142 10.42 -9.04 -9.53
CA MET A 142 9.27 -9.33 -8.67
C MET A 142 9.41 -10.68 -7.95
N GLN A 143 10.05 -11.67 -8.58
CA GLN A 143 10.29 -12.99 -7.99
C GLN A 143 11.43 -12.99 -6.97
N ASP A 144 12.34 -12.02 -7.06
CA ASP A 144 13.43 -11.87 -6.10
C ASP A 144 12.93 -11.28 -4.78
N ARG A 145 13.08 -12.06 -3.70
CA ARG A 145 12.67 -11.68 -2.35
C ARG A 145 13.31 -10.38 -1.87
N ALA A 146 14.54 -10.08 -2.27
CA ALA A 146 15.26 -8.87 -1.83
C ALA A 146 14.74 -7.58 -2.50
N HIS A 147 14.02 -7.72 -3.60
CA HIS A 147 13.53 -6.61 -4.42
C HIS A 147 12.01 -6.62 -4.60
N PHE A 148 11.33 -7.54 -3.93
CA PHE A 148 9.90 -7.77 -4.05
C PHE A 148 9.11 -6.52 -3.63
N VAL A 149 8.13 -6.14 -4.46
CA VAL A 149 7.13 -5.10 -4.15
C VAL A 149 5.76 -5.63 -4.57
N PRO A 150 4.77 -5.77 -3.68
CA PRO A 150 3.46 -6.31 -4.05
C PRO A 150 2.77 -5.52 -5.17
N VAL A 151 1.97 -6.21 -5.99
CA VAL A 151 1.27 -5.61 -7.14
C VAL A 151 0.38 -4.42 -6.73
N HIS A 152 -0.34 -4.51 -5.62
CA HIS A 152 -1.19 -3.40 -5.15
C HIS A 152 -0.38 -2.17 -4.73
N ILE A 153 0.85 -2.36 -4.23
CA ILE A 153 1.76 -1.25 -3.88
C ILE A 153 2.27 -0.55 -5.14
N LEU A 154 2.61 -1.32 -6.18
CA LEU A 154 2.95 -0.74 -7.48
C LEU A 154 1.77 0.07 -8.05
N ARG A 155 0.54 -0.42 -7.95
CA ARG A 155 -0.65 0.34 -8.39
C ARG A 155 -0.81 1.64 -7.63
N LEU A 156 -0.68 1.60 -6.30
CA LEU A 156 -0.75 2.79 -5.48
C LEU A 156 0.35 3.78 -5.85
N ALA A 157 1.57 3.31 -6.14
CA ALA A 157 2.65 4.16 -6.62
C ALA A 157 2.35 4.79 -7.99
N LEU A 158 1.73 4.04 -8.92
CA LEU A 158 1.32 4.57 -10.23
C LEU A 158 0.16 5.56 -10.13
N ARG A 159 -0.76 5.37 -9.17
CA ARG A 159 -1.93 6.22 -8.97
C ARG A 159 -1.62 7.50 -8.20
N HIS A 160 -0.80 7.40 -7.17
CA HIS A 160 -0.56 8.46 -6.19
C HIS A 160 0.87 9.01 -6.21
N GLY A 161 1.79 8.37 -6.92
CA GLY A 161 3.17 8.82 -7.07
C GLY A 161 3.30 10.06 -7.93
N GLU A 162 4.40 10.77 -7.73
CA GLU A 162 4.79 11.90 -8.55
C GLU A 162 5.26 11.39 -9.92
N ARG A 163 4.67 11.92 -10.99
CA ARG A 163 5.10 11.61 -12.35
C ARG A 163 6.36 12.41 -12.69
N LEU A 164 7.44 11.69 -12.96
CA LEU A 164 8.75 12.26 -13.30
C LEU A 164 8.99 12.23 -14.82
N PRO A 165 9.85 13.11 -15.35
CA PRO A 165 10.28 13.00 -16.74
C PRO A 165 10.97 11.65 -16.99
N PRO A 166 10.73 11.01 -18.15
CA PRO A 166 11.42 9.78 -18.51
C PRO A 166 12.93 10.05 -18.69
N PRO A 167 13.78 9.02 -18.51
CA PRO A 167 15.21 9.14 -18.79
C PRO A 167 15.47 9.59 -20.24
N ALA A 168 16.53 10.38 -20.43
CA ALA A 168 16.91 10.87 -21.75
C ALA A 168 17.08 9.71 -22.74
N GLY A 169 16.47 9.84 -23.92
CA GLY A 169 16.56 8.83 -24.99
C GLY A 169 15.51 7.71 -24.93
N LEU A 170 14.63 7.69 -23.92
CA LEU A 170 13.50 6.75 -23.86
C LEU A 170 12.18 7.47 -24.21
N THR A 171 11.59 7.08 -25.34
CA THR A 171 10.25 7.52 -25.75
C THR A 171 9.21 6.46 -25.41
N GLY A 172 7.96 6.87 -25.17
CA GLY A 172 6.87 5.92 -24.86
C GLY A 172 6.94 5.31 -23.46
N VAL A 173 7.63 5.97 -22.52
CA VAL A 173 7.77 5.53 -21.12
C VAL A 173 7.18 6.58 -20.19
N ALA A 174 6.47 6.13 -19.16
CA ALA A 174 6.06 6.96 -18.02
C ALA A 174 6.81 6.51 -16.77
N ARG A 175 7.38 7.47 -16.03
CA ARG A 175 8.13 7.23 -14.79
C ARG A 175 7.37 7.85 -13.62
N PHE A 176 7.28 7.11 -12.52
CA PHE A 176 6.61 7.51 -11.30
C PHE A 176 7.54 7.29 -10.11
N SER A 177 7.52 8.21 -9.15
CA SER A 177 8.23 8.10 -7.88
C SER A 177 7.24 8.24 -6.74
N SER A 178 7.30 7.36 -5.75
CA SER A 178 6.40 7.40 -4.59
C SER A 178 7.15 7.08 -3.31
N LEU A 179 6.68 7.64 -2.19
CA LEU A 179 7.17 7.25 -0.87
C LEU A 179 6.43 5.98 -0.44
N MET A 180 7.21 4.93 -0.17
CA MET A 180 6.74 3.63 0.26
C MET A 180 7.32 3.34 1.65
N TRP A 181 6.52 2.84 2.57
CA TRP A 181 6.99 2.37 3.86
C TRP A 181 7.09 0.85 3.81
N LEU A 182 8.24 0.34 4.24
CA LEU A 182 8.47 -1.08 4.44
C LEU A 182 8.83 -1.27 5.90
N ARG A 183 7.95 -1.93 6.66
CA ARG A 183 8.10 -2.10 8.12
C ARG A 183 8.31 -0.76 8.83
N GLN A 184 7.51 0.24 8.47
CA GLN A 184 7.61 1.62 8.99
C GLN A 184 8.91 2.36 8.62
N VAL A 185 9.77 1.79 7.78
CA VAL A 185 10.96 2.46 7.26
C VAL A 185 10.64 3.07 5.89
N PRO A 186 10.85 4.39 5.70
CA PRO A 186 10.58 5.05 4.43
C PRO A 186 11.59 4.66 3.35
N HIS A 187 11.08 4.40 2.15
CA HIS A 187 11.83 4.09 0.94
C HIS A 187 11.24 4.90 -0.22
N VAL A 188 12.10 5.30 -1.16
CA VAL A 188 11.62 5.79 -2.46
C VAL A 188 11.37 4.57 -3.33
N LEU A 189 10.19 4.50 -3.94
CA LEU A 189 9.82 3.52 -4.96
C LEU A 189 9.72 4.22 -6.30
N ASP A 190 10.59 3.85 -7.23
CA ASP A 190 10.60 4.30 -8.62
C ASP A 190 10.00 3.22 -9.52
N VAL A 191 9.01 3.59 -10.34
CA VAL A 191 8.30 2.67 -11.23
C VAL A 191 8.30 3.25 -12.64
N MET A 192 8.75 2.45 -13.60
CA MET A 192 8.69 2.76 -15.03
C MET A 192 7.67 1.88 -15.71
N THR A 193 6.83 2.50 -16.52
CA THR A 193 5.77 1.84 -17.28
C THR A 193 5.82 2.23 -18.76
N SER A 194 5.18 1.42 -19.60
CA SER A 194 4.79 1.81 -20.95
C SER A 194 3.90 3.06 -20.95
N ALA A 195 3.78 3.71 -22.11
CA ALA A 195 2.99 4.95 -22.25
C ALA A 195 1.51 4.80 -21.85
N ASP A 196 0.94 3.60 -21.98
CA ASP A 196 -0.42 3.26 -21.55
C ASP A 196 -0.56 3.01 -20.04
N GLY A 197 0.55 2.94 -19.30
CA GLY A 197 0.58 2.68 -17.86
C GLY A 197 0.29 1.23 -17.45
N LEU A 198 0.08 0.32 -18.40
CA LEU A 198 -0.37 -1.05 -18.13
C LEU A 198 0.77 -2.05 -17.96
N THR A 199 1.95 -1.76 -18.52
CA THR A 199 3.11 -2.66 -18.47
C THR A 199 4.23 -2.04 -17.66
N VAL A 200 4.58 -2.67 -16.54
CA VAL A 200 5.76 -2.34 -15.74
C VAL A 200 7.01 -2.81 -16.48
N LEU A 201 7.86 -1.87 -16.85
CA LEU A 201 9.13 -2.11 -17.53
C LEU A 201 10.25 -2.39 -16.52
N ARG A 202 10.25 -1.66 -15.41
CA ARG A 202 11.21 -1.74 -14.31
C ARG A 202 10.61 -1.09 -13.08
N PHE A 203 10.99 -1.58 -11.90
CA PHE A 203 10.72 -0.89 -10.64
C PHE A 203 11.89 -1.11 -9.68
N GLU A 204 12.19 -0.11 -8.86
CA GLU A 204 13.27 -0.16 -7.89
C GLU A 204 12.89 0.62 -6.64
N TYR A 205 13.43 0.23 -5.50
CA TYR A 205 13.33 1.03 -4.31
C TYR A 205 14.65 1.09 -3.57
N TRP A 206 14.84 2.16 -2.82
CA TRP A 206 16.01 2.39 -1.98
C TRP A 206 15.62 3.14 -0.71
N HIS A 207 16.45 3.01 0.33
CA HIS A 207 16.24 3.72 1.59
C HIS A 207 16.15 5.22 1.34
N TYR A 208 15.14 5.87 1.93
CA TYR A 208 15.04 7.31 1.90
C TYR A 208 16.11 7.90 2.85
N ALA A 209 17.26 8.30 2.29
CA ALA A 209 18.29 9.04 3.02
C ALA A 209 17.92 10.53 3.03
N GLY A 210 16.89 10.90 3.80
CA GLY A 210 16.50 12.29 3.98
C GLY A 210 16.64 12.70 5.43
N ASP A 211 17.62 13.56 5.73
CA ASP A 211 17.82 14.22 7.03
C ASP A 211 16.70 15.23 7.38
N CYS A 212 15.53 15.16 6.75
CA CYS A 212 14.47 16.17 6.88
C CYS A 212 13.06 15.57 6.88
N ILE A 213 12.79 14.60 7.76
CA ILE A 213 11.47 14.50 8.39
C ILE A 213 11.75 14.37 9.88
N ALA A 214 11.79 15.49 10.58
CA ALA A 214 11.50 15.47 12.01
C ALA A 214 10.08 14.91 12.13
N LEU A 215 9.97 13.61 12.38
CA LEU A 215 8.81 13.03 13.02
C LEU A 215 8.71 13.77 14.35
N ALA A 216 7.91 14.83 14.39
CA ALA A 216 7.58 15.48 15.63
C ALA A 216 7.04 14.37 16.55
N PRO A 217 7.55 14.26 17.79
CA PRO A 217 7.02 13.28 18.71
C PRO A 217 5.52 13.52 18.84
N ALA A 218 4.74 12.44 18.77
CA ALA A 218 3.32 12.48 19.06
C ALA A 218 3.12 13.18 20.41
N ALA A 219 2.39 14.30 20.39
CA ALA A 219 1.96 15.02 21.57
C ALA A 219 0.67 14.41 22.12
#